data_AF-A0A955BXZ4-F1
#
_entry.id   AF-A0A955BXZ4-F1
#
_cell.length_a   1.000
_cell.length_b   1.000
_cell.length_c   1.000
_cell.angle_alpha   90.00
_cell.angle_beta   90.00
_cell.angle_gamma   90.00
#
_symmetry.space_group_name_H-M   'P 1'
#
loop_
_entity.id
_entity.type
_entity.pdbx_description
1 polymer ?
#
loop_
_entity_poly.entity_id
_entity_poly.type
_entity_poly.pdbx_seq_one_letter_code
_entity_poly.pdbx_strand_id
1 'polypeptide(L)'
;MRRKQRAGESGDCQVAATNLIVDPKSIDVQTVLADIDEIRRHNPQRFEMEQITAIVRDDPESGVVIGYKDTSEEDFWVRGHMPGMPLMPGVIMCEA
;
A
#
# COMPACT_ATOMS: atom_id res chain seq x y z
N MET A 1 25.53 17.25 48.60
CA MET A 1 24.47 16.42 47.99
C MET A 1 23.49 17.31 47.23
N ARG A 2 23.42 17.20 45.90
CA ARG A 2 22.24 17.49 45.07
C ARG A 2 22.53 16.90 43.68
N ARG A 3 21.89 15.76 43.38
CA ARG A 3 22.01 15.03 42.12
C ARG A 3 21.38 15.87 41.01
N LYS A 4 22.11 16.11 39.92
CA LYS A 4 21.51 16.56 38.65
C LYS A 4 20.65 15.41 38.12
N GLN A 5 19.34 15.61 38.05
CA GLN A 5 18.45 14.77 37.24
C GLN A 5 18.76 15.06 35.77
N ARG A 6 19.12 14.02 35.01
CA ARG A 6 19.01 14.02 33.54
C ARG A 6 17.61 13.52 33.22
N ALA A 7 16.77 14.37 32.64
CA ALA A 7 15.57 13.93 31.96
C ALA A 7 16.01 13.36 30.61
N GLY A 8 15.71 12.08 30.37
CA GLY A 8 15.77 11.50 29.05
C GLY A 8 14.60 12.05 28.26
N GLU A 9 14.88 12.89 27.26
CA GLU A 9 13.95 13.14 26.18
C GLU A 9 13.96 11.89 25.30
N SER A 10 12.88 11.10 25.39
CA SER A 10 12.53 10.10 24.39
C SER A 10 12.41 10.83 23.06
N GLY A 11 13.35 10.58 22.15
CA GLY A 11 13.33 11.12 20.80
C GLY A 11 12.12 10.61 20.04
N ASP A 12 11.04 11.38 20.07
CA ASP A 12 9.99 11.30 19.06
C ASP A 12 10.66 11.65 17.73
N CYS A 13 10.81 10.66 16.87
CA CYS A 13 11.11 10.90 15.46
C CYS A 13 9.85 11.53 14.86
N GLN A 14 9.72 12.86 14.96
CA GLN A 14 8.71 13.60 14.21
C GLN A 14 9.02 13.45 12.73
N VAL A 15 8.39 12.47 12.08
CA VAL A 15 8.27 12.44 10.63
C VAL A 15 7.59 13.75 10.24
N ALA A 16 8.25 14.55 9.41
CA ALA A 16 7.69 15.79 8.89
C ALA A 16 6.26 15.52 8.39
N ALA A 17 5.32 16.43 8.67
CA ALA A 17 3.92 16.27 8.26
C ALA A 17 3.84 16.20 6.73
N THR A 18 3.89 14.98 6.20
CA THR A 18 3.73 14.70 4.78
C THR A 18 2.28 15.05 4.42
N ASN A 19 2.10 15.88 3.39
CA ASN A 19 0.78 16.05 2.76
C ASN A 19 0.43 14.73 2.06
N LEU A 20 -0.18 13.82 2.81
CA LEU A 20 -0.68 12.56 2.28
C LEU A 20 -1.88 12.84 1.36
N ILE A 21 -1.99 12.08 0.27
CA ILE A 21 -3.17 12.12 -0.61
C ILE A 21 -4.41 11.69 0.19
N VAL A 22 -4.26 10.63 1.00
CA VAL A 22 -5.26 10.11 1.93
C VAL A 22 -4.55 9.61 3.19
N ASP A 23 -5.16 9.78 4.36
CA ASP A 23 -4.70 9.12 5.60
C ASP A 23 -4.93 7.60 5.48
N PRO A 24 -3.89 6.75 5.51
CA PRO A 24 -4.04 5.30 5.42
C PRO A 24 -4.99 4.70 6.46
N LYS A 25 -5.09 5.33 7.65
CA LYS A 25 -6.00 4.86 8.71
C LYS A 25 -7.48 5.07 8.38
N SER A 26 -7.77 5.96 7.44
CA SER A 26 -9.13 6.28 7.00
C SER A 26 -9.64 5.37 5.88
N ILE A 27 -8.79 4.47 5.37
CA ILE A 27 -9.13 3.57 4.27
C ILE A 27 -9.92 2.37 4.82
N ASP A 28 -11.17 2.24 4.41
CA ASP A 28 -11.95 1.02 4.61
C ASP A 28 -11.68 0.04 3.47
N VAL A 29 -10.99 -1.06 3.78
CA VAL A 29 -10.70 -2.13 2.80
C VAL A 29 -11.75 -3.25 2.80
N GLN A 30 -12.78 -3.17 3.65
CA GLN A 30 -13.82 -4.20 3.74
C GLN A 30 -14.94 -3.99 2.72
N THR A 31 -15.18 -2.74 2.33
CA THR A 31 -16.21 -2.39 1.35
C THR A 31 -15.60 -2.30 -0.05
N VAL A 32 -15.83 -3.32 -0.87
CA VAL A 32 -15.36 -3.36 -2.27
C VAL A 32 -16.36 -2.63 -3.17
N LEU A 33 -15.87 -1.64 -3.92
CA LEU A 33 -16.63 -0.91 -4.94
C LEU A 33 -16.55 -1.60 -6.30
N ALA A 34 -15.35 -2.05 -6.69
CA ALA A 34 -15.11 -2.83 -7.89
C ALA A 34 -14.19 -4.00 -7.56
N ASP A 35 -14.67 -5.22 -7.82
CA ASP A 35 -13.89 -6.44 -7.68
C ASP A 35 -13.05 -6.71 -8.94
N ILE A 36 -12.35 -7.84 -8.94
CA ILE A 36 -11.48 -8.23 -10.04
C ILE A 36 -12.22 -8.37 -11.38
N ASP A 37 -13.48 -8.79 -11.36
CA ASP A 37 -14.25 -9.01 -12.59
C ASP A 37 -14.73 -7.69 -13.19
N GLU A 38 -15.07 -6.71 -12.35
CA GLU A 38 -15.32 -5.34 -12.80
C GLU A 38 -14.03 -4.70 -13.35
N ILE A 39 -12.91 -4.81 -12.64
CA ILE A 39 -11.61 -4.29 -13.10
C ILE A 39 -11.24 -4.84 -14.48
N ARG A 40 -11.42 -6.15 -14.70
CA ARG A 40 -11.11 -6.82 -15.97
C ARG A 40 -11.92 -6.31 -17.17
N ARG A 41 -13.08 -5.69 -16.95
CA ARG A 41 -13.88 -5.08 -18.03
C ARG A 41 -13.19 -3.84 -18.60
N HIS A 42 -12.38 -3.15 -17.79
CA HIS A 42 -11.76 -1.87 -18.15
C HIS A 42 -10.25 -1.97 -18.32
N ASN A 43 -9.56 -2.72 -17.45
CA ASN A 43 -8.12 -2.94 -17.53
C ASN A 43 -7.83 -4.23 -18.34
N PRO A 44 -7.03 -4.18 -19.43
CA PRO A 44 -6.69 -5.35 -20.24
C PRO A 44 -5.56 -6.23 -19.66
N GLN A 45 -4.87 -5.81 -18.59
CA GLN A 45 -3.77 -6.57 -17.98
C GLN A 45 -4.22 -7.89 -17.38
N ARG A 46 -3.44 -8.97 -17.55
CA ARG A 46 -3.78 -10.33 -17.13
C ARG A 46 -2.56 -11.07 -16.57
N PHE A 47 -2.82 -12.22 -15.96
CA PHE A 47 -1.82 -13.15 -15.44
C PHE A 47 -0.89 -12.48 -14.43
N GLU A 48 0.42 -12.60 -14.60
CA GLU A 48 1.42 -12.03 -13.69
C GLU A 48 1.36 -10.50 -13.59
N MET A 49 0.74 -9.82 -14.56
CA MET A 49 0.60 -8.36 -14.57
C MET A 49 -0.77 -7.88 -14.10
N GLU A 50 -1.64 -8.76 -13.59
CA GLU A 50 -2.90 -8.35 -12.95
C GLU A 50 -2.63 -7.86 -11.51
N GLN A 51 -2.24 -6.59 -11.39
CA GLN A 51 -1.70 -5.99 -10.17
C GLN A 51 -2.72 -5.19 -9.33
N ILE A 52 -4.01 -5.26 -9.64
CA ILE A 52 -5.09 -4.66 -8.83
C ILE A 52 -6.05 -5.76 -8.41
N THR A 53 -6.29 -5.92 -7.10
CA THR A 53 -7.27 -6.88 -6.56
C THR A 53 -8.67 -6.29 -6.51
N ALA A 54 -8.79 -5.07 -5.99
CA ALA A 54 -10.06 -4.38 -5.85
C ALA A 54 -9.88 -2.86 -5.72
N ILE A 55 -10.95 -2.13 -6.04
CA ILE A 55 -11.11 -0.70 -5.76
C ILE A 55 -12.13 -0.57 -4.62
N VAL A 56 -11.80 0.24 -3.62
CA VAL A 56 -12.64 0.48 -2.43
C VAL A 56 -13.19 1.90 -2.38
N ARG A 57 -12.63 2.81 -3.19
CA ARG A 57 -13.12 4.16 -3.38
C ARG A 57 -12.79 4.66 -4.78
N ASP A 58 -13.78 5.26 -5.43
CA ASP A 58 -13.63 6.05 -6.64
C ASP A 58 -14.41 7.36 -6.42
N ASP A 59 -13.68 8.46 -6.25
CA ASP A 59 -14.24 9.80 -6.07
C ASP A 59 -13.71 10.75 -7.18
N PRO A 60 -14.46 10.86 -8.29
CA PRO A 60 -14.08 11.73 -9.41
C PRO A 60 -14.10 13.22 -9.08
N GLU A 61 -14.85 13.64 -8.05
CA GLU A 61 -14.94 15.07 -7.68
C GLU A 61 -13.66 15.53 -6.98
N SER A 62 -13.12 14.70 -6.08
CA SER A 62 -11.81 14.97 -5.46
C SER A 62 -10.62 14.45 -6.27
N GLY A 63 -10.86 13.64 -7.30
CA GLY A 63 -9.81 13.02 -8.12
C GLY A 63 -9.05 11.91 -7.38
N VAL A 64 -9.70 11.26 -6.41
CA VAL A 64 -9.09 10.25 -5.55
C VAL A 64 -9.66 8.87 -5.86
N VAL A 65 -8.77 7.94 -6.18
CA VAL A 65 -9.08 6.51 -6.28
C VAL A 65 -8.25 5.75 -5.26
N ILE A 66 -8.85 4.77 -4.61
CA ILE A 66 -8.17 3.90 -3.65
C ILE A 66 -8.44 2.45 -4.06
N GLY A 67 -7.38 1.75 -4.44
CA GLY A 67 -7.37 0.32 -4.67
C GLY A 67 -6.29 -0.37 -3.85
N TYR A 68 -6.32 -1.70 -3.84
CA TYR A 68 -5.29 -2.50 -3.19
C TYR A 68 -4.96 -3.74 -4.01
N LYS A 69 -3.76 -4.29 -3.75
CA LYS A 69 -3.29 -5.58 -4.24
C LYS A 69 -3.02 -6.49 -3.05
N ASP A 70 -3.74 -7.60 -2.99
CA ASP A 70 -3.37 -8.70 -2.12
C ASP A 70 -2.17 -9.43 -2.74
N THR A 71 -1.14 -9.65 -1.93
CA THR A 71 0.07 -10.37 -2.31
C THR A 71 0.18 -11.67 -1.51
N SER A 72 0.87 -12.65 -2.07
CA SER A 72 1.04 -13.97 -1.45
C SER A 72 2.38 -14.60 -1.82
N GLU A 73 2.71 -15.73 -1.20
CA GLU A 73 3.90 -16.51 -1.54
C GLU A 73 3.86 -17.13 -2.96
N GLU A 74 2.69 -17.09 -3.61
CA GLU A 74 2.50 -17.59 -4.98
C GLU A 74 2.78 -16.55 -6.07
N ASP A 75 3.00 -15.28 -5.69
CA ASP A 75 3.27 -14.22 -6.66
C ASP A 75 4.54 -14.50 -7.48
N PHE A 76 4.50 -14.16 -8.79
CA PHE A 76 5.54 -14.55 -9.74
C PHE A 76 6.95 -14.07 -9.35
N TRP A 77 7.03 -12.92 -8.68
CA TRP A 77 8.28 -12.30 -8.24
C TRP A 77 8.88 -12.96 -6.99
N VAL A 78 8.11 -13.71 -6.20
CA VAL A 78 8.56 -14.32 -4.94
C VAL A 78 9.76 -15.23 -5.13
N ARG A 79 9.77 -16.03 -6.21
CA ARG A 79 10.86 -16.98 -6.51
C ARG A 79 12.18 -16.28 -6.90
N GLY A 80 12.11 -15.02 -7.35
CA GLY A 80 13.25 -14.30 -7.93
C GLY A 80 13.66 -13.03 -7.19
N HIS A 81 12.83 -12.48 -6.31
CA HIS A 81 13.05 -11.17 -5.70
C HIS A 81 12.74 -11.18 -4.19
N MET A 82 13.68 -11.55 -3.33
CA MET A 82 14.92 -12.27 -3.65
C MET A 82 14.85 -13.72 -3.13
N PRO A 83 15.58 -14.69 -3.71
CA PRO A 83 15.54 -16.06 -3.24
C PRO A 83 15.85 -16.18 -1.74
N GLY A 84 14.95 -16.80 -0.98
CA GLY A 84 15.05 -16.94 0.49
C GLY A 84 14.67 -15.69 1.30
N MET A 85 14.36 -14.57 0.63
CA MET A 85 13.89 -13.33 1.24
C MET A 85 12.98 -12.58 0.27
N PRO A 86 11.73 -13.05 0.07
CA PRO A 86 10.79 -12.41 -0.85
C PRO A 86 10.49 -10.97 -0.42
N LEU A 87 10.57 -10.06 -1.36
CA LEU A 87 10.25 -8.64 -1.20
C LEU A 87 9.57 -8.19 -2.48
N MET A 88 8.40 -7.58 -2.39
CA MET A 88 7.72 -7.07 -3.59
C MET A 88 8.64 -6.05 -4.31
N PRO A 89 8.94 -6.21 -5.60
CA PRO A 89 9.75 -5.24 -6.32
C PRO A 89 9.04 -3.88 -6.36
N GLY A 90 9.76 -2.79 -6.06
CA GLY A 90 9.17 -1.45 -6.04
C GLY A 90 8.56 -1.02 -7.38
N VAL A 91 9.11 -1.51 -8.50
CA VAL A 91 8.53 -1.28 -9.84
C VAL A 91 7.18 -1.95 -10.04
N ILE A 92 6.91 -3.07 -9.35
CA ILE A 92 5.58 -3.70 -9.38
C ILE A 92 4.61 -2.93 -8.50
N MET A 93 5.07 -2.31 -7.40
CA MET A 93 4.24 -1.40 -6.60
C MET A 93 3.84 -0.14 -7.38
N CYS A 94 4.68 0.34 -8.30
CA CYS A 94 4.36 1.48 -9.17
C CYS A 94 3.39 1.12 -10.31
N GLU A 95 3.37 -0.15 -10.71
CA GLU A 95 2.48 -0.67 -11.74
C GLU A 95 1.07 -0.99 -11.19
N ALA A 96 1.01 -1.43 -9.93
CA ALA A 96 -0.22 -1.68 -9.18
C ALA A 96 -1.03 -0.38 -8.96
#